data_AF-N1VUP2-F1
#
_entry.id   AF-N1VUP2-F1
#
_cell.length_a   1.000
_cell.length_b   1.000
_cell.length_c   1.000
_cell.angle_alpha   90.00
_cell.angle_beta   90.00
_cell.angle_gamma   90.00
#
_symmetry.space_group_name_H-M   'P 1'
#
loop_
_entity.id
_entity.type
_entity.pdbx_description
1 polymer ?
#
loop_
_entity_poly.entity_id
_entity_poly.type
_entity_poly.pdbx_seq_one_letter_code
_entity_poly.pdbx_strand_id
1 'polypeptide(L)'
;MKAFVSLLTLCLLHCGLFYKGVPKAGEFCYVLTKPPECLYVDFDSKKLIWNDVEYILEEKLRMDYFFKSNGELYELTVSTVNRVELKNLSTANFNKFYMRKKEKFTEIPTSSTKHE
;
A
#
# COMPACT_ATOMS: atom_id res chain seq x y z
N MET A 1 -56.62 -9.14 -17.96
CA MET A 1 -55.86 -9.22 -16.70
C MET A 1 -54.40 -9.53 -17.05
N LYS A 2 -53.71 -8.55 -17.66
CA LYS A 2 -52.63 -7.77 -17.02
C LYS A 2 -51.61 -8.63 -16.27
N ALA A 3 -50.78 -9.31 -17.07
CA ALA A 3 -49.47 -9.80 -16.66
C ALA A 3 -48.63 -8.59 -16.21
N PHE A 4 -48.60 -8.34 -14.90
CA PHE A 4 -47.95 -7.17 -14.30
C PHE A 4 -47.14 -7.56 -13.04
N VAL A 5 -46.66 -8.80 -12.97
CA VAL A 5 -45.95 -9.33 -11.81
C VAL A 5 -44.65 -10.03 -12.23
N SER A 6 -43.86 -9.41 -13.10
CA SER A 6 -42.55 -9.97 -13.49
C SER A 6 -41.52 -8.89 -13.84
N LEU A 7 -41.54 -7.75 -13.13
CA LEU A 7 -40.54 -6.69 -13.34
C LEU A 7 -39.99 -6.10 -12.04
N LEU A 8 -40.16 -6.79 -10.91
CA LEU A 8 -39.68 -6.30 -9.61
C LEU A 8 -38.44 -7.03 -9.06
N THR A 9 -37.86 -7.96 -9.81
CA THR A 9 -36.81 -8.88 -9.30
C THR A 9 -35.39 -8.60 -9.77
N LEU A 10 -35.14 -7.59 -10.61
CA LEU A 10 -33.80 -7.33 -11.16
C LEU A 10 -33.01 -6.17 -10.51
N CYS A 11 -33.58 -5.44 -9.54
CA CYS A 11 -32.90 -4.27 -8.96
C CYS A 11 -32.05 -4.53 -7.70
N LEU A 12 -31.93 -5.78 -7.21
CA LEU A 12 -31.19 -6.07 -5.96
C LEU A 12 -29.74 -6.53 -6.16
N LEU A 13 -29.23 -6.60 -7.39
CA LEU A 13 -27.85 -7.06 -7.65
C LEU A 13 -26.79 -5.95 -7.61
N HIS A 14 -27.16 -4.69 -7.37
CA HIS A 14 -26.20 -3.63 -7.06
C HIS A 14 -26.02 -3.46 -5.55
N CYS A 15 -25.86 -4.58 -4.85
CA CYS A 15 -25.27 -4.54 -3.52
C CYS A 15 -23.79 -4.21 -3.73
N GLY A 16 -23.50 -2.90 -3.75
CA GLY A 16 -22.17 -2.34 -3.94
C GLY A 16 -21.25 -2.80 -2.82
N LEU A 17 -20.66 -3.98 -2.99
CA LEU A 17 -19.51 -4.41 -2.23
C LEU A 17 -18.39 -3.44 -2.64
N PHE A 18 -18.26 -2.33 -1.90
CA PHE A 18 -17.13 -1.41 -2.04
C PHE A 18 -15.87 -2.20 -1.71
N TYR A 19 -15.37 -2.95 -2.68
CA TYR A 19 -14.05 -3.55 -2.65
C TYR A 19 -13.09 -2.38 -2.76
N LYS A 20 -12.80 -1.75 -1.62
CA LYS A 20 -11.62 -0.91 -1.47
C LYS A 20 -10.45 -1.88 -1.64
N GLY A 21 -9.94 -1.96 -2.87
CA GLY A 21 -8.73 -2.70 -3.17
C GLY A 21 -7.53 -2.14 -2.42
N VAL A 22 -6.35 -2.65 -2.74
CA VAL A 22 -5.10 -2.08 -2.24
C VAL A 22 -5.01 -0.59 -2.63
N PRO A 23 -4.34 0.25 -1.82
CA PRO A 23 -4.16 1.65 -2.19
C PRO A 23 -3.43 1.75 -3.52
N LYS A 24 -3.66 2.85 -4.26
CA LYS A 24 -2.83 3.15 -5.43
C LYS A 24 -1.37 3.29 -5.03
N ALA A 25 -0.46 3.07 -5.97
CA ALA A 25 0.94 3.37 -5.74
C ALA A 25 1.15 4.84 -5.31
N GLY A 26 2.25 5.12 -4.61
CA GLY A 26 2.59 6.49 -4.22
C GLY A 26 3.70 6.62 -3.19
N GLU A 27 4.10 7.87 -2.97
CA GLU A 27 5.10 8.26 -2.00
C GLU A 27 4.46 8.52 -0.62
N PHE A 28 5.07 7.95 0.42
CA PHE A 28 4.67 8.10 1.82
C PHE A 28 5.88 8.57 2.62
N CYS A 29 5.71 9.62 3.44
CA CYS A 29 6.80 10.26 4.16
C CYS A 29 6.60 10.21 5.67
N TYR A 30 7.69 9.98 6.39
CA TYR A 30 7.79 10.08 7.83
C TYR A 30 8.05 11.53 8.23
N VAL A 31 6.97 12.28 8.47
CA VAL A 31 6.99 13.74 8.68
C VAL A 31 7.60 14.19 10.01
N LEU A 32 7.98 13.25 10.90
CA LEU A 32 8.60 13.57 12.19
C LEU A 32 10.12 13.79 12.08
N THR A 33 10.69 13.71 10.87
CA THR A 33 12.11 13.96 10.57
C THR A 33 12.29 15.16 9.65
N LYS A 34 13.46 15.81 9.71
CA LYS A 34 13.84 16.93 8.84
C LYS A 34 15.24 16.65 8.24
N PRO A 35 15.38 16.42 6.92
CA PRO A 35 14.29 16.33 5.93
C PRO A 35 13.39 15.10 6.17
N PRO A 36 12.12 15.09 5.68
CA PRO A 36 11.26 13.92 5.79
C PRO A 36 11.85 12.72 5.05
N GLU A 37 11.92 11.58 5.72
CA GLU A 37 12.26 10.30 5.09
C GLU A 37 11.04 9.77 4.32
N CYS A 38 11.16 9.55 3.01
CA CYS A 38 10.08 9.06 2.17
C CYS A 38 10.39 7.65 1.63
N LEU A 39 9.31 6.91 1.39
CA LEU A 39 9.33 5.64 0.69
C LEU A 39 8.27 5.66 -0.41
N TYR A 40 8.50 4.91 -1.47
CA TYR A 40 7.53 4.72 -2.53
C TYR A 40 7.02 3.28 -2.50
N VAL A 41 5.70 3.10 -2.57
CA VAL A 41 5.10 1.77 -2.59
C VAL A 41 4.22 1.64 -3.80
N ASP A 42 4.38 0.51 -4.50
CA ASP A 42 3.47 0.04 -5.53
C ASP A 42 2.88 -1.31 -5.07
N PHE A 43 1.66 -1.24 -4.57
CA PHE A 43 0.96 -2.40 -4.00
C PHE A 43 0.50 -3.40 -5.08
N ASP A 44 0.29 -2.94 -6.31
CA ASP A 44 -0.17 -3.77 -7.43
C ASP A 44 0.98 -4.65 -7.94
N SER A 45 2.18 -4.05 -8.08
CA SER A 45 3.40 -4.77 -8.49
C SER A 45 4.18 -5.38 -7.32
N LYS A 46 3.74 -5.16 -6.08
CA LYS A 46 4.40 -5.63 -4.85
C LYS A 46 5.84 -5.13 -4.74
N LYS A 47 6.05 -3.84 -4.96
CA LYS A 47 7.37 -3.19 -4.89
C LYS A 47 7.39 -2.09 -3.84
N LEU A 48 8.50 -2.01 -3.11
CA LEU A 48 8.80 -0.94 -2.17
C LEU A 48 10.16 -0.34 -2.56
N ILE A 49 10.24 0.98 -2.68
CA ILE A 49 11.51 1.71 -2.72
C ILE A 49 11.66 2.41 -1.37
N TRP A 50 12.69 2.03 -0.62
CA TRP A 50 12.99 2.60 0.69
C TRP A 50 14.50 2.80 0.83
N ASN A 51 14.94 3.99 1.23
CA ASN A 51 16.35 4.38 1.27
C ASN A 51 17.08 4.08 -0.06
N ASP A 52 16.45 4.42 -1.18
CA ASP A 52 16.95 4.21 -2.55
C ASP A 52 17.19 2.75 -2.97
N VAL A 53 16.70 1.78 -2.18
CA VAL A 53 16.76 0.34 -2.47
C VAL A 53 15.36 -0.17 -2.79
N GLU A 54 15.26 -0.98 -3.84
CA GLU A 54 14.03 -1.67 -4.22
C GLU A 54 13.92 -3.02 -3.50
N TYR A 55 12.76 -3.26 -2.91
CA TYR A 55 12.40 -4.49 -2.22
C TYR A 55 11.14 -5.09 -2.85
N ILE A 56 11.13 -6.42 -2.97
CA ILE A 56 9.95 -7.17 -3.34
C ILE A 56 9.12 -7.42 -2.08
N LEU A 57 7.84 -7.08 -2.14
CA LEU A 57 6.88 -7.25 -1.06
C LEU A 57 6.22 -8.63 -1.15
N GLU A 58 6.33 -9.41 -0.09
CA GLU A 58 5.62 -10.68 0.08
C GLU A 58 4.31 -10.42 0.82
N GLU A 59 3.18 -10.61 0.14
CA GLU A 59 1.86 -10.46 0.74
C GLU A 59 1.58 -11.63 1.70
N LYS A 60 1.30 -11.32 2.98
CA LYS A 60 0.92 -12.33 3.97
C LYS A 60 -0.57 -12.30 4.26
N LEU A 61 -1.11 -11.10 4.49
CA LEU A 61 -2.53 -10.81 4.65
C LEU A 61 -2.90 -9.66 3.72
N ARG A 62 -4.20 -9.39 3.57
CA ARG A 62 -4.77 -8.48 2.55
C ARG A 62 -4.15 -7.06 2.53
N MET A 63 -3.48 -6.62 3.60
CA MET A 63 -2.87 -5.29 3.73
C MET A 63 -1.52 -5.32 4.46
N ASP A 64 -0.95 -6.50 4.68
CA ASP A 64 0.30 -6.70 5.41
C ASP A 64 1.32 -7.39 4.50
N TYR A 65 2.45 -6.73 4.31
CA TYR A 65 3.51 -7.15 3.41
C TYR A 65 4.81 -7.32 4.17
N PHE A 66 5.57 -8.35 3.83
CA PHE A 66 6.89 -8.59 4.36
C PHE A 66 7.98 -8.35 3.33
N PHE A 67 9.13 -7.89 3.80
CA PHE A 67 10.35 -7.84 3.01
C PHE A 67 11.56 -7.95 3.94
N LYS A 68 12.71 -8.30 3.35
CA LYS A 68 13.98 -8.37 4.08
C LYS A 68 14.89 -7.23 3.66
N SER A 69 15.51 -6.59 4.64
CA SER A 69 16.55 -5.60 4.41
C SER A 69 17.70 -5.90 5.37
N ASN A 70 18.93 -6.03 4.84
CA ASN A 70 20.13 -6.33 5.63
C ASN A 70 20.00 -7.55 6.57
N GLY A 71 19.24 -8.56 6.16
CA GLY A 71 19.00 -9.78 6.95
C GLY A 71 17.90 -9.65 8.02
N GLU A 72 17.35 -8.47 8.23
CA GLU A 72 16.24 -8.22 9.15
C GLU A 72 14.89 -8.33 8.43
N LEU A 73 13.86 -8.79 9.15
CA LEU A 73 12.51 -8.93 8.62
C LEU A 73 11.70 -7.69 8.96
N TYR A 74 11.09 -7.07 7.94
CA TYR A 74 10.23 -5.91 8.07
C TYR A 74 8.78 -6.24 7.69
N GLU A 75 7.86 -5.54 8.32
CA GLU A 75 6.43 -5.53 8.02
C GLU A 75 6.01 -4.14 7.56
N LEU A 76 5.43 -4.07 6.36
CA LEU A 76 4.75 -2.89 5.84
C LEU A 76 3.24 -3.14 5.88
N THR A 77 2.55 -2.44 6.78
CA THR A 77 1.10 -2.53 6.94
C THR A 77 0.42 -1.29 6.38
N VAL A 78 -0.61 -1.47 5.57
CA VAL A 78 -1.47 -0.37 5.15
C VAL A 78 -2.52 -0.11 6.21
N SER A 79 -2.29 0.89 7.07
CA SER A 79 -3.28 1.28 8.08
C SER A 79 -4.50 1.99 7.46
N THR A 80 -4.28 2.82 6.45
CA THR A 80 -5.34 3.53 5.70
C THR A 80 -4.87 3.80 4.26
N VAL A 81 -5.77 4.25 3.38
CA VAL A 81 -5.42 4.66 1.99
C VAL A 81 -4.29 5.71 1.93
N ASN A 82 -4.14 6.51 3.00
CA ASN A 82 -3.19 7.61 3.09
C ASN A 82 -2.09 7.38 4.13
N ARG A 83 -1.99 6.18 4.71
CA ARG A 83 -1.02 5.90 5.78
C ARG A 83 -0.55 4.46 5.75
N VAL A 84 0.76 4.29 5.78
CA VAL A 84 1.40 2.98 5.99
C VAL A 84 2.21 3.00 7.27
N GLU A 85 2.37 1.83 7.87
CA GLU A 85 3.18 1.57 9.05
C GLU A 85 4.31 0.63 8.66
N LEU A 86 5.54 0.95 9.05
CA LEU A 86 6.71 0.11 8.82
C LEU A 86 7.28 -0.33 10.17
N LYS A 87 7.32 -1.63 10.41
CA LYS A 87 7.87 -2.26 11.62
C LYS A 87 9.06 -3.14 11.27
N ASN A 88 10.06 -3.14 12.14
CA ASN A 88 11.08 -4.18 12.14
C ASN A 88 10.60 -5.29 13.08
N LEU A 89 10.43 -6.51 12.57
CA LEU A 89 10.00 -7.66 13.36
C LEU A 89 11.18 -8.35 14.06
N SER A 90 12.41 -8.05 13.64
CA SER A 90 13.65 -8.53 14.27
C SER A 90 14.10 -7.65 15.44
N THR A 91 13.70 -6.37 15.48
CA THR A 91 14.09 -5.41 16.52
C THR A 91 12.89 -4.63 17.06
N ALA A 92 12.61 -4.73 18.36
CA ALA A 92 11.38 -4.21 18.96
C ALA A 92 11.18 -2.67 18.90
N ASN A 93 12.22 -1.89 18.55
CA ASN A 93 12.21 -0.42 18.68
C ASN A 93 12.01 0.34 17.37
N PHE A 94 11.83 -0.33 16.24
CA PHE A 94 11.57 0.35 14.97
C PHE A 94 10.11 0.19 14.56
N ASN A 95 9.34 1.27 14.75
CA ASN A 95 7.99 1.42 14.25
C ASN A 95 7.79 2.87 13.77
N LYS A 96 7.56 3.06 12.47
CA LYS A 96 7.35 4.39 11.86
C LYS A 96 6.05 4.43 11.05
N PHE A 97 5.29 5.51 11.21
CA PHE A 97 4.09 5.80 10.41
C PHE A 97 4.40 6.79 9.29
N TYR A 98 4.22 6.37 8.05
CA TYR A 98 4.43 7.22 6.88
C TYR A 98 3.10 7.70 6.32
N MET A 99 3.02 8.99 6.05
CA MET A 99 1.83 9.66 5.54
C MET A 99 1.97 9.84 4.03
N ARG A 100 0.91 9.52 3.27
CA ARG A 100 0.88 9.74 1.82
C ARG A 100 1.11 11.22 1.54
N LYS A 101 2.04 11.51 0.64
CA LYS A 101 2.27 12.86 0.13
C LYS A 101 1.06 13.30 -0.69
N LYS A 102 0.56 14.51 -0.43
CA LYS A 102 -0.70 15.02 -1.02
C LYS A 102 -0.62 15.33 -2.52
N GLU A 103 0.58 15.45 -3.07
CA GLU A 103 0.77 15.81 -4.48
C GLU A 103 0.31 14.68 -5.41
N LYS A 104 -0.45 15.03 -6.44
CA LYS A 104 -0.81 14.10 -7.52
C LYS A 104 0.44 13.90 -8.39
N PHE A 105 1.03 12.70 -8.35
CA PHE A 105 2.19 12.40 -9.18
C PHE A 105 1.78 12.12 -10.63
N THR A 106 2.62 12.63 -11.54
CA THR A 106 2.56 12.38 -12.99
C THR A 106 3.49 11.23 -13.39
N GLU A 107 4.47 10.86 -12.55
CA GLU A 107 5.52 9.87 -12.86
C GLU A 107 5.94 9.06 -11.62
N ILE A 108 6.25 7.78 -11.81
CA ILE A 108 6.69 6.81 -10.80
C ILE A 108 8.22 6.91 -10.64
N PRO A 109 8.78 7.00 -9.42
CA PRO A 109 10.23 7.02 -9.23
C PRO A 109 10.88 5.72 -9.72
N THR A 110 11.86 5.81 -10.62
CA THR A 110 12.72 4.69 -11.00
C THR A 110 13.83 4.50 -9.98
N SER A 111 13.95 3.31 -9.41
CA SER A 111 15.06 2.93 -8.53
C SER A 111 16.40 3.03 -9.26
N SER A 112 17.43 3.55 -8.59
CA SER A 112 18.76 3.77 -9.18
C SER A 112 19.65 2.51 -9.20
N THR A 113 19.20 1.41 -8.61
CA THR A 113 20.05 0.23 -8.38
C THR A 113 19.37 -1.03 -8.86
N LYS A 114 19.72 -1.48 -10.06
CA LYS A 114 19.49 -2.85 -10.52
C LYS A 114 20.54 -3.73 -9.84
N HIS A 115 20.12 -4.61 -8.94
CA HIS A 115 20.99 -5.73 -8.56
C HIS A 115 21.04 -6.70 -9.75
N GLU A 116 22.23 -6.81 -10.34
CA GLU A 116 22.66 -7.90 -11.22
C GLU A 116 22.85 -9.19 -10.41
#